data_AF-A0A9E4BC89-F1
#
_entry.id   AF-A0A9E4BC89-F1
#
_cell.length_a   1.000
_cell.length_b   1.000
_cell.length_c   1.000
_cell.angle_alpha   90.00
_cell.angle_beta   90.00
_cell.angle_gamma   90.00
#
_symmetry.space_group_name_H-M   'P 1'
#
loop_
_entity.id
_entity.type
_entity.pdbx_description
1 polymer ?
#
loop_
_entity_poly.entity_id
_entity_poly.type
_entity_poly.pdbx_seq_one_letter_code
_entity_poly.pdbx_strand_id
1 'polypeptide(L)' 'MQATITAKGQVTVPKTIRDKLRLAPGDKIDFILVSGDEVRVVPVTASVKDLKGMVPRPR' A
#
# COMPACT_ATOMS: atom_id res chain seq x y z
N MET A 1 -7.49 -3.41 16.29
CA MET A 1 -8.12 -2.19 15.73
C MET A 1 -9.12 -2.65 14.68
N GLN A 2 -10.34 -2.13 14.72
CA GLN A 2 -11.39 -2.45 13.74
C GLN A 2 -11.71 -1.20 12.94
N ALA A 3 -12.03 -1.36 11.66
CA ALA A 3 -12.47 -0.27 10.79
C ALA A 3 -13.76 -0.69 10.10
N THR A 4 -14.73 0.20 10.03
CA THR A 4 -16.01 -0.04 9.37
C THR A 4 -15.91 0.41 7.91
N ILE A 5 -16.43 -0.41 7.00
CA ILE A 5 -16.58 -0.05 5.60
C ILE A 5 -17.74 0.96 5.50
N THR A 6 -17.51 2.11 4.88
CA THR A 6 -18.57 3.10 4.65
C THR A 6 -19.57 2.60 3.61
N ALA A 7 -20.75 3.22 3.51
CA ALA A 7 -21.74 2.88 2.47
C ALA A 7 -21.19 2.99 1.02
N LYS A 8 -20.10 3.71 0.83
CA LYS A 8 -19.41 3.88 -0.46
C LYS A 8 -18.30 2.84 -0.70
N GLY A 9 -18.14 1.86 0.19
CA GLY A 9 -17.08 0.84 0.10
C GLY A 9 -15.70 1.33 0.54
N GLN A 10 -15.59 2.45 1.25
CA GLN A 10 -14.29 2.97 1.71
C GLN A 10 -13.96 2.45 3.10
N VAL A 11 -12.70 2.10 3.35
CA VAL A 11 -12.17 1.76 4.68
C VAL A 11 -11.22 2.86 5.15
N THR A 12 -11.33 3.26 6.41
CA THR A 12 -10.43 4.27 6.99
C THR A 12 -9.22 3.59 7.62
N VAL A 13 -8.01 4.01 7.24
CA VAL A 13 -6.77 3.54 7.86
C VAL A 13 -6.49 4.39 9.12
N PRO A 14 -6.47 3.80 10.33
CA PRO A 14 -6.17 4.51 11.56
C PRO A 14 -4.81 5.22 11.50
N LYS A 15 -4.70 6.36 12.20
CA LYS A 15 -3.48 7.19 12.21
C LYS A 15 -2.23 6.38 12.57
N THR A 16 -2.32 5.49 13.56
CA THR A 16 -1.21 4.60 13.99
C THR A 16 -0.69 3.69 12.88
N ILE A 17 -1.56 3.21 11.98
CA ILE A 17 -1.16 2.39 10.83
C ILE A 17 -0.55 3.27 9.74
N ARG A 18 -1.14 4.44 9.48
CA ARG A 18 -0.60 5.43 8.52
C ARG A 18 0.82 5.85 8.91
N ASP A 19 1.05 6.17 10.17
CA ASP A 19 2.37 6.60 10.67
C ASP A 19 3.41 5.48 10.54
N LYS A 20 3.04 4.23 10.84
CA LYS A 20 3.93 3.07 10.69
C LYS A 20 4.28 2.78 9.22
N LEU A 21 3.31 2.91 8.33
CA LEU A 21 3.49 2.68 6.89
C LEU A 21 3.98 3.93 6.14
N ARG A 22 4.17 5.05 6.86
CA ARG A 22 4.54 6.36 6.31
C ARG A 22 3.63 6.84 5.18
N LEU A 23 2.33 6.59 5.33
CA LEU A 23 1.29 6.95 4.37
C LEU A 23 0.81 8.40 4.57
N ALA A 24 0.83 9.19 3.50
CA ALA A 24 0.26 10.52 3.40
C ALA A 24 -1.05 10.52 2.58
N PRO A 25 -1.91 11.54 2.74
CA PRO A 25 -3.05 11.73 1.83
C PRO A 25 -2.58 11.84 0.38
N GLY A 26 -3.13 10.99 -0.51
CA GLY A 26 -2.73 10.91 -1.92
C GLY A 26 -1.81 9.73 -2.25
N ASP A 27 -1.25 9.05 -1.24
CA ASP A 27 -0.47 7.85 -1.45
C ASP A 27 -1.35 6.69 -1.92
N LYS A 28 -0.78 5.87 -2.81
CA LYS A 28 -1.43 4.66 -3.31
C LYS A 28 -1.06 3.47 -2.43
N ILE A 29 -2.03 2.58 -2.25
CA ILE A 29 -1.87 1.31 -1.54
C ILE A 29 -2.37 0.19 -2.45
N ASP A 30 -1.64 -0.91 -2.48
CA ASP A 30 -2.04 -2.13 -3.18
C ASP A 30 -2.63 -3.13 -2.19
N PHE A 31 -3.73 -3.75 -2.60
CA PHE A 31 -4.37 -4.84 -1.88
C PHE A 31 -4.01 -6.15 -2.57
N ILE A 32 -3.26 -6.99 -1.86
CA ILE A 32 -2.84 -8.30 -2.36
C ILE A 32 -3.66 -9.34 -1.60
N LEU A 33 -4.41 -10.16 -2.34
CA LEU A 33 -5.07 -11.34 -1.79
C LEU A 33 -4.00 -12.40 -1.51
N VAL A 34 -3.79 -12.70 -0.24
CA VAL A 34 -2.97 -13.82 0.21
C VAL A 34 -3.90 -15.04 0.30
N SER A 35 -3.35 -16.25 0.19
CA SER A 35 -4.10 -17.50 0.24
C SER A 35 -5.15 -17.53 1.37
N GLY A 36 -6.42 -17.74 1.00
CA GLY A 36 -7.57 -17.71 1.92
C GLY A 36 -8.31 -16.38 1.92
N ASP A 37 -8.72 -15.92 3.11
CA ASP A 37 -9.48 -14.68 3.34
C ASP A 37 -8.60 -13.53 3.87
N GLU A 38 -7.28 -13.63 3.67
CA GLU A 38 -6.33 -12.62 4.13
C GLU A 38 -6.00 -11.61 3.02
N VAL A 39 -6.14 -10.33 3.35
CA VAL A 39 -5.73 -9.24 2.46
C VAL A 39 -4.51 -8.56 3.06
N ARG A 40 -3.41 -8.54 2.31
CA ARG A 40 -2.21 -7.76 2.65
C ARG A 40 -2.26 -6.41 1.97
N VAL A 41 -2.14 -5.35 2.77
CA VAL A 41 -2.06 -3.98 2.27
C VAL A 41 -0.60 -3.55 2.21
N VAL A 42 -0.14 -3.10 1.06
CA VAL A 42 1.25 -2.66 0.84
C VAL A 42 1.26 -1.22 0.34
N PRO A 43 2.02 -0.31 0.96
CA PRO A 43 2.20 1.04 0.44
C PRO A 43 2.94 1.01 -0.90
N VAL A 44 2.37 1.64 -1.93
CA VAL A 44 3.03 1.84 -3.24
C VAL A 44 3.82 3.14 -3.20
N THR A 45 4.69 3.27 -2.19
CA THR A 45 5.56 4.45 -2.03
C THR A 45 6.85 4.34 -2.83
N ALA A 46 7.22 3.13 -3.28
CA ALA A 46 8.33 2.92 -4.20
C ALA A 46 7.86 3.15 -5.63
N SER A 47 8.28 4.26 -6.24
CA SER A 47 8.07 4.48 -7.65
C SER A 47 8.99 3.54 -8.44
N VAL A 48 8.53 3.00 -9.57
CA VAL A 48 9.42 2.29 -10.52
C VAL A 48 10.58 3.22 -10.97
N LYS A 49 10.41 4.54 -10.88
CA LYS A 49 11.50 5.51 -11.05
C LYS A 49 12.65 5.33 -10.05
N ASP A 50 12.37 4.90 -8.83
CA ASP A 50 13.40 4.68 -7.79
C ASP A 50 14.24 3.43 -8.07
N LEU A 51 13.70 2.51 -8.88
CA LEU A 51 14.40 1.31 -9.37
C LEU A 51 15.22 1.59 -10.65
N LYS A 52 15.15 2.81 -11.20
CA LYS A 52 15.89 3.21 -12.41
C LYS A 52 17.40 3.17 -12.12
N GLY A 53 18.09 2.20 -12.71
CA GLY A 53 19.54 2.02 -12.56
C GLY A 53 19.94 0.73 -11.83
N MET A 54 18.99 -0.05 -11.32
CA MET A 54 19.27 -1.36 -10.71
C MET A 54 19.48 -2.50 -11.73
N VAL A 55 19.13 -2.27 -13.00
CA VAL A 55 19.34 -3.24 -14.09
C VAL A 55 20.65 -2.89 -14.81
N PRO A 56 21.65 -3.80 -14.83
CA PRO A 56 22.89 -3.58 -15.57
C PRO A 56 22.62 -3.45 -17.07
N ARG A 57 23.41 -2.61 -17.76
CA ARG A 57 23.24 -2.40 -19.20
C ARG A 57 23.43 -3.75 -19.94
N PRO A 58 22.57 -4.06 -20.93
CA PRO A 58 22.76 -5.23 -21.78
C PRO A 58 24.12 -5.14 -22.50
N ARG A 59 24.81 -6.28 -22.60
CA ARG A 59 26.03 -6.41 -23.41
C ARG A 59 25.68 -6.59 -24.88
#